data_AF-A0A0B1THX9-F1
#
_entry.id   AF-A0A0B1THX9-F1
#
_cell.length_a   1.000
_cell.length_b   1.000
_cell.length_c   1.000
_cell.angle_alpha   90.00
_cell.angle_beta   90.00
_cell.angle_gamma   90.00
#
_symmetry.space_group_name_H-M   'P 1'
#
loop_
_entity.id
_entity.type
_entity.pdbx_description
1 polymer ?
#
loop_
_entity_poly.entity_id
_entity_poly.type
_entity_poly.pdbx_seq_one_letter_code
_entity_poly.pdbx_strand_id
1 'polypeptide(L)'
;MAAENRDELQYLNQIREIMNNGKRRTDRTGTGTISIFGMQSRYSLRNGMLHYSGVVPLLTTKRVYWKGIVEELLWFIKGDTDSNHLSAKNVKIWDANGSREFLDSLGFTDRAQGDLGPVYGFQWRHFGAEYKGPDANYEGQGVDQLADVIHQIKTNPDSRRIILSAWNPSDLKLMALPPCHTLCQFFVQDGELSCQLYQRSGDMGLGVPFNIASYGLFTHMIAHVCGLKVGILILSIILIVF
;
A
#
# COMPACT_ATOMS: atom_id res chain seq x y z
N MET A 1 -6.24 34.95 -5.65
CA MET A 1 -5.12 33.99 -5.66
C MET A 1 -5.71 32.62 -5.41
N ALA A 2 -5.42 31.61 -6.25
CA ALA A 2 -5.87 30.25 -5.97
C ALA A 2 -5.28 29.79 -4.63
N ALA A 3 -6.07 29.10 -3.81
CA ALA A 3 -5.58 28.53 -2.57
C ALA A 3 -4.44 27.55 -2.88
N GLU A 4 -3.33 27.68 -2.16
CA GLU A 4 -2.16 26.83 -2.34
C GLU A 4 -2.47 25.38 -1.88
N ASN A 5 -2.31 24.40 -2.77
CA ASN A 5 -2.49 22.98 -2.43
C ASN A 5 -1.29 22.46 -1.63
N ARG A 6 -1.29 22.74 -0.32
CA ARG A 6 -0.20 22.37 0.61
C ARG A 6 0.05 20.87 0.70
N ASP A 7 -0.99 20.07 0.49
CA ASP A 7 -0.89 18.60 0.53
C ASP A 7 -0.08 18.07 -0.67
N GLU A 8 -0.40 18.51 -1.89
CA GLU A 8 0.36 18.11 -3.08
C GLU A 8 1.78 18.72 -3.12
N LEU A 9 1.97 19.92 -2.58
CA LEU A 9 3.29 20.53 -2.47
C LEU A 9 4.29 19.69 -1.66
N GLN A 10 3.83 18.91 -0.68
CA GLN A 10 4.72 18.00 0.06
C GLN A 10 5.35 16.95 -0.86
N TYR A 11 4.57 16.36 -1.78
CA TYR A 11 5.09 15.40 -2.77
C TYR A 11 6.08 16.09 -3.73
N LEU A 12 5.75 17.28 -4.23
CA LEU A 12 6.62 18.02 -5.14
C LEU A 12 7.92 18.46 -4.45
N ASN A 13 7.86 18.86 -3.19
CA ASN A 13 9.04 19.24 -2.41
C ASN A 13 9.93 18.03 -2.12
N GLN A 14 9.37 16.86 -1.84
CA GLN A 14 10.14 15.62 -1.71
C GLN A 14 10.87 15.26 -3.00
N ILE A 15 10.23 15.42 -4.17
CA ILE A 15 10.90 15.24 -5.47
C ILE A 15 12.08 16.21 -5.62
N ARG A 16 11.86 17.50 -5.34
CA ARG A 16 12.92 18.52 -5.42
C ARG A 16 14.10 18.19 -4.50
N GLU A 17 13.80 17.72 -3.29
CA GLU A 17 14.81 17.32 -2.31
C GLU A 17 15.67 16.17 -2.84
N ILE A 18 15.07 15.12 -3.40
CA ILE A 18 15.81 14.00 -4.00
C ILE A 18 16.66 14.45 -5.18
N MET A 19 16.10 15.28 -6.07
CA MET A 19 16.82 15.76 -7.25
C MET A 19 18.03 16.63 -6.89
N ASN A 20 17.88 17.49 -5.88
CA ASN A 20 18.94 18.43 -5.49
C ASN A 20 20.00 17.79 -4.58
N ASN A 21 19.57 16.95 -3.63
CA ASN A 21 20.42 16.49 -2.53
C ASN A 21 20.63 14.97 -2.51
N GLY A 22 19.91 14.22 -3.33
CA GLY A 22 20.00 12.77 -3.39
C GLY A 22 21.34 12.26 -3.93
N LYS A 23 21.68 11.03 -3.55
CA LYS A 23 22.89 10.35 -4.00
C LYS A 23 22.56 9.32 -5.07
N ARG A 24 23.35 9.31 -6.14
CA ARG A 24 23.27 8.27 -7.17
C ARG A 24 23.60 6.92 -6.58
N ARG A 25 22.80 5.92 -6.92
CA ARG A 25 23.03 4.51 -6.59
C ARG A 25 22.82 3.68 -7.84
N THR A 26 23.64 2.65 -7.98
CA THR A 26 23.29 1.53 -8.85
C THR A 26 22.13 0.77 -8.20
N ASP A 27 21.22 0.26 -9.02
CA ASP A 27 20.05 -0.47 -8.58
C ASP A 27 19.95 -1.83 -9.28
N ARG A 28 19.01 -2.67 -8.83
CA ARG A 28 18.83 -4.02 -9.38
C ARG A 28 18.40 -4.04 -10.85
N THR A 29 17.92 -2.91 -11.39
CA THR A 29 17.41 -2.80 -12.77
C THR A 29 18.49 -2.34 -13.74
N GLY A 30 19.63 -1.85 -13.25
CA GLY A 30 20.72 -1.32 -14.08
C GLY A 30 20.46 0.09 -14.63
N THR A 31 19.29 0.68 -14.37
CA THR A 31 18.96 2.05 -14.80
C THR A 31 19.65 3.08 -13.91
N GLY A 32 19.93 2.72 -12.66
CA GLY A 32 20.45 3.64 -11.65
C GLY A 32 19.34 4.54 -11.08
N THR A 33 19.52 4.96 -9.84
CA THR A 33 18.53 5.79 -9.12
C THR A 33 19.22 6.97 -8.45
N ILE A 34 18.48 8.05 -8.22
CA ILE A 34 18.87 9.09 -7.27
C ILE A 34 18.06 8.89 -6.01
N SER A 35 18.73 8.82 -4.86
CA SER A 35 18.07 8.40 -3.62
C SER A 35 18.40 9.20 -2.37
N ILE A 36 17.42 9.25 -1.47
CA ILE A 36 17.52 9.74 -0.11
C ILE A 36 16.95 8.68 0.83
N PHE A 37 17.48 8.63 2.06
CA PHE A 37 17.05 7.71 3.10
C PHE A 37 16.19 8.43 4.15
N GLY A 38 14.87 8.26 4.05
CA GLY A 38 13.88 8.76 5.00
C GLY A 38 13.28 10.09 4.58
N MET A 39 11.98 10.11 4.29
CA MET A 39 11.15 11.32 4.29
C MET A 39 9.76 11.00 4.82
N GLN A 40 9.07 12.03 5.31
CA GLN A 40 7.68 11.92 5.76
C GLN A 40 6.81 12.98 5.07
N SER A 41 5.58 12.61 4.70
CA SER A 41 4.54 13.52 4.25
C SER A 41 3.22 13.23 4.97
N ARG A 42 2.34 14.24 5.04
CA ARG A 42 1.06 14.18 5.74
C ARG A 42 -0.04 14.78 4.86
N TYR A 43 -1.12 14.04 4.64
CA TYR A 43 -2.24 14.45 3.79
C TYR A 43 -3.51 14.51 4.64
N SER A 44 -4.22 15.64 4.60
CA SER A 44 -5.51 15.73 5.26
C SER A 44 -6.54 14.94 4.45
N LEU A 45 -7.23 14.00 5.10
CA LEU A 45 -8.35 13.30 4.49
C LEU A 45 -9.68 13.99 4.79
N ARG A 46 -9.70 15.03 5.63
CA ARG A 46 -10.90 15.79 5.98
C ARG A 46 -11.37 16.65 4.81
N ASN A 47 -12.67 16.71 4.58
CA ASN A 47 -13.27 17.74 3.72
C ASN A 47 -13.89 18.82 4.62
N GLY A 48 -13.38 20.05 4.56
CA GLY A 48 -13.81 21.16 5.43
C GLY A 48 -15.25 21.65 5.22
N MET A 49 -16.08 20.96 4.42
CA MET A 49 -17.40 21.42 4.00
C MET A 49 -18.58 20.48 4.32
N LEU A 50 -18.33 19.21 4.67
CA LEU A 50 -19.40 18.22 4.86
C LEU A 50 -18.99 17.22 5.95
N HIS A 51 -19.76 17.18 7.04
CA HIS A 51 -19.46 16.43 8.26
C HIS A 51 -19.32 14.90 8.08
N TYR A 52 -19.61 14.37 6.88
CA TYR A 52 -19.53 12.95 6.52
C TYR A 52 -18.73 12.66 5.23
N SER A 53 -18.16 13.68 4.56
CA SER A 53 -17.33 13.45 3.38
C SER A 53 -15.88 13.77 3.72
N GLY A 54 -14.94 12.90 3.35
CA GLY A 54 -13.53 13.25 3.31
C GLY A 54 -13.07 13.52 1.86
N VAL A 55 -11.77 13.71 1.68
CA VAL A 55 -11.10 13.77 0.38
C VAL A 55 -10.09 12.62 0.27
N VAL A 56 -9.93 12.09 -0.95
CA VAL A 56 -8.84 11.15 -1.25
C VAL A 56 -7.70 11.96 -1.89
N PRO A 57 -6.46 11.87 -1.39
CA PRO A 57 -5.33 12.65 -1.89
C PRO A 57 -4.84 12.12 -3.24
N LEU A 58 -5.59 12.42 -4.31
CA LEU A 58 -5.21 12.14 -5.68
C LEU A 58 -4.41 13.32 -6.22
N LEU A 59 -3.15 13.07 -6.62
CA LEU A 59 -2.31 14.13 -7.19
C LEU A 59 -2.92 14.69 -8.48
N THR A 60 -2.75 15.99 -8.70
CA THR A 60 -3.35 16.72 -9.83
C THR A 60 -2.32 17.16 -10.87
N THR A 61 -1.04 17.22 -10.49
CA THR A 61 0.09 17.54 -11.38
C THR A 61 0.34 16.49 -12.47
N LYS A 62 -0.23 15.28 -12.33
CA LYS A 62 -0.34 14.26 -13.37
C LYS A 62 -1.55 13.36 -13.11
N ARG A 63 -2.04 12.68 -14.16
CA ARG A 63 -3.10 11.69 -14.02
C ARG A 63 -2.60 10.46 -13.27
N VAL A 64 -3.31 10.06 -12.22
CA VAL A 64 -3.06 8.83 -11.47
C VAL A 64 -4.07 7.75 -11.88
N TYR A 65 -3.63 6.49 -11.98
CA TYR A 65 -4.44 5.37 -12.48
C TYR A 65 -5.46 4.86 -11.45
N TRP A 66 -6.55 5.61 -11.26
CA TRP A 66 -7.58 5.35 -10.24
C TRP A 66 -8.20 3.95 -10.30
N LYS A 67 -8.54 3.47 -11.50
CA LYS A 67 -9.11 2.11 -11.65
C LYS A 67 -8.16 1.05 -11.09
N GLY A 68 -6.86 1.17 -11.37
CA GLY A 68 -5.86 0.25 -10.82
C GLY A 68 -5.82 0.27 -9.31
N ILE A 69 -5.86 1.46 -8.71
CA ILE A 69 -5.85 1.65 -7.24
C ILE A 69 -7.02 0.92 -6.58
N VAL A 70 -8.23 1.15 -7.07
CA VAL A 70 -9.44 0.58 -6.48
C VAL A 70 -9.44 -0.95 -6.61
N GLU A 71 -9.15 -1.46 -7.82
CA GLU A 71 -9.18 -2.91 -8.07
C GLU A 71 -8.09 -3.66 -7.30
N GLU A 72 -6.87 -3.10 -7.22
CA GLU A 72 -5.78 -3.69 -6.43
C GLU A 72 -6.11 -3.70 -4.93
N LEU A 73 -6.66 -2.60 -4.40
CA LEU A 73 -7.01 -2.54 -2.99
C LEU A 73 -8.10 -3.56 -2.62
N LEU A 74 -9.11 -3.73 -3.48
CA LEU A 74 -10.14 -4.75 -3.30
C LEU A 74 -9.54 -6.17 -3.40
N TRP A 75 -8.58 -6.38 -4.30
CA TRP A 75 -7.85 -7.64 -4.44
C TRP A 75 -7.02 -7.95 -3.18
N PHE A 76 -6.31 -6.96 -2.61
CA PHE A 76 -5.64 -7.12 -1.30
C PHE A 76 -6.63 -7.43 -0.18
N ILE A 77 -7.73 -6.69 -0.08
CA ILE A 77 -8.76 -6.93 0.96
C ILE A 77 -9.33 -8.33 0.85
N LYS A 78 -9.53 -8.87 -0.36
CA LYS A 78 -10.01 -10.23 -0.59
C LYS A 78 -9.00 -11.30 -0.11
N GLY A 79 -7.72 -10.96 0.03
CA GLY A 79 -6.67 -11.94 0.32
C GLY A 79 -6.17 -12.67 -0.92
N ASP A 80 -6.46 -12.15 -2.11
CA ASP A 80 -6.17 -12.78 -3.40
C ASP A 80 -4.67 -12.65 -3.74
N THR A 81 -4.12 -13.64 -4.44
CA THR A 81 -2.69 -13.73 -4.80
C THR A 81 -2.45 -14.05 -6.27
N ASP A 82 -3.51 -14.21 -7.06
CA ASP A 82 -3.41 -14.37 -8.51
C ASP A 82 -3.57 -13.02 -9.24
N SER A 83 -2.52 -12.58 -9.91
CA SER A 83 -2.53 -11.35 -10.71
C SER A 83 -3.46 -11.43 -11.91
N ASN A 84 -3.79 -12.63 -12.42
CA ASN A 84 -4.70 -12.81 -13.56
C ASN A 84 -6.10 -12.25 -13.26
N HIS A 85 -6.54 -12.25 -12.01
CA HIS A 85 -7.81 -11.64 -11.59
C HIS A 85 -7.82 -10.11 -11.80
N LEU A 86 -6.67 -9.45 -11.66
CA LEU A 86 -6.51 -8.02 -12.00
C LEU A 86 -6.40 -7.84 -13.52
N SER A 87 -5.63 -8.68 -14.20
CA SER A 87 -5.45 -8.61 -15.65
C SER A 87 -6.78 -8.80 -16.40
N ALA A 88 -7.66 -9.69 -15.92
CA ALA A 88 -9.02 -9.90 -16.43
C ALA A 88 -9.89 -8.64 -16.34
N LYS A 89 -9.60 -7.73 -15.41
CA LYS A 89 -10.25 -6.42 -15.27
C LYS A 89 -9.51 -5.30 -16.02
N ASN A 90 -8.53 -5.66 -16.85
CA ASN A 90 -7.62 -4.76 -17.55
C ASN A 90 -6.77 -3.89 -16.60
N VAL A 91 -6.36 -4.46 -15.47
CA VAL A 91 -5.41 -3.86 -14.51
C VAL A 91 -4.13 -4.69 -14.52
N LYS A 92 -3.08 -4.16 -15.16
CA LYS A 92 -1.87 -4.90 -15.54
C LYS A 92 -0.64 -4.64 -14.68
N ILE A 93 -0.83 -4.01 -13.51
CA ILE A 93 0.28 -3.53 -12.66
C ILE A 93 1.14 -4.67 -12.10
N TRP A 94 0.61 -5.89 -12.04
CA TRP A 94 1.29 -7.09 -11.55
C TRP A 94 1.70 -8.08 -12.67
N ASP A 95 1.34 -7.83 -13.93
CA ASP A 95 1.57 -8.75 -15.06
C ASP A 95 3.07 -9.11 -15.19
N ALA A 96 3.95 -8.12 -15.09
CA ALA A 96 5.39 -8.32 -15.20
C ALA A 96 5.97 -9.17 -14.06
N ASN A 97 5.41 -9.07 -12.86
CA ASN A 97 5.85 -9.86 -11.70
C ASN A 97 5.21 -11.24 -11.65
N GLY A 98 4.07 -11.43 -12.31
CA GLY A 98 3.40 -12.73 -12.45
C GLY A 98 3.78 -13.49 -13.72
N SER A 99 4.64 -12.94 -14.59
CA SER A 99 5.02 -13.57 -15.85
C SER A 99 5.82 -14.86 -15.61
N ARG A 100 5.73 -15.81 -16.55
CA ARG A 100 6.47 -17.07 -16.49
C ARG A 100 7.97 -16.83 -16.35
N GLU A 101 8.50 -15.92 -17.17
CA GLU A 101 9.92 -15.56 -17.20
C GLU A 101 10.38 -14.97 -15.86
N PHE A 102 9.57 -14.11 -15.24
CA PHE A 102 9.94 -13.49 -13.97
C PHE A 102 9.90 -14.52 -12.83
N LEU A 103 8.86 -15.35 -12.78
CA LEU A 103 8.75 -16.42 -11.78
C LEU A 103 9.89 -17.44 -11.90
N ASP A 104 10.27 -17.82 -13.13
CA ASP A 104 11.41 -18.73 -13.38
C ASP A 104 12.73 -18.11 -12.95
N SER A 105 12.90 -16.79 -13.17
CA SER A 105 14.10 -16.06 -12.72
C SER A 105 14.27 -16.05 -11.18
N LEU A 106 13.17 -16.26 -10.46
CA LEU A 106 13.14 -16.41 -8.99
C LEU A 106 13.24 -17.87 -8.53
N GLY A 107 13.28 -18.83 -9.46
CA GLY A 107 13.32 -20.26 -9.16
C GLY A 107 11.96 -20.90 -8.91
N PHE A 108 10.84 -20.23 -9.23
CA PHE A 108 9.48 -20.76 -9.04
C PHE A 108 8.97 -21.51 -10.29
N THR A 109 9.71 -22.53 -10.73
CA THR A 109 9.41 -23.26 -11.99
C THR A 109 8.05 -23.98 -11.98
N ASP A 110 7.58 -24.42 -10.81
CA ASP A 110 6.33 -25.17 -10.67
C ASP A 110 5.11 -24.29 -10.33
N ARG A 111 5.35 -22.99 -10.10
CA ARG A 111 4.31 -22.03 -9.72
C ARG A 111 3.51 -21.61 -10.96
N ALA A 112 2.18 -21.56 -10.91
CA ALA A 112 1.38 -21.10 -12.05
C ALA A 112 1.68 -19.64 -12.45
N GLN A 113 1.58 -19.30 -13.73
CA GLN A 113 1.67 -17.92 -14.18
C GLN A 113 0.58 -17.07 -13.51
N GLY A 114 0.96 -15.93 -12.95
CA GLY A 114 0.07 -15.04 -12.19
C GLY A 114 0.06 -15.28 -10.68
N ASP A 115 0.50 -16.45 -10.19
CA ASP A 115 0.65 -16.70 -8.76
C ASP A 115 1.84 -15.90 -8.20
N LEU A 116 1.52 -14.87 -7.42
CA LEU A 116 2.51 -13.97 -6.82
C LEU A 116 3.11 -14.51 -5.51
N GLY A 117 2.65 -15.67 -5.03
CA GLY A 117 2.97 -16.16 -3.70
C GLY A 117 2.18 -15.45 -2.60
N PRO A 118 2.58 -15.60 -1.32
CA PRO A 118 1.87 -15.05 -0.17
C PRO A 118 2.13 -13.53 0.01
N VAL A 119 1.79 -12.72 -0.99
CA VAL A 119 1.96 -11.26 -1.00
C VAL A 119 0.85 -10.55 -0.23
N TYR A 120 1.02 -9.25 0.04
CA TYR A 120 0.08 -8.31 0.69
C TYR A 120 -1.23 -8.88 1.21
N GLY A 121 -2.23 -9.10 0.35
CA GLY A 121 -3.57 -9.53 0.74
C GLY A 121 -3.55 -10.84 1.53
N PHE A 122 -2.74 -11.81 1.11
CA PHE A 122 -2.55 -13.03 1.87
C PHE A 122 -2.05 -12.75 3.29
N GLN A 123 -1.04 -11.87 3.43
CA GLN A 123 -0.55 -11.50 4.76
C GLN A 123 -1.61 -10.73 5.56
N TRP A 124 -2.47 -9.94 4.92
CA TRP A 124 -3.53 -9.20 5.63
C TRP A 124 -4.62 -10.10 6.19
N ARG A 125 -4.95 -11.20 5.49
CA ARG A 125 -6.08 -12.08 5.83
C ARG A 125 -5.66 -13.40 6.46
N HIS A 126 -4.42 -13.84 6.21
CA HIS A 126 -3.92 -15.19 6.51
C HIS A 126 -2.46 -15.16 7.00
N PHE A 127 -2.06 -14.14 7.78
CA PHE A 127 -0.67 -13.99 8.23
C PHE A 127 -0.18 -15.25 8.95
N GLY A 128 0.95 -15.81 8.49
CA GLY A 128 1.55 -17.02 9.07
C GLY A 128 0.88 -18.34 8.66
N ALA A 129 -0.12 -18.33 7.79
CA ALA A 129 -0.61 -19.55 7.15
C ALA A 129 0.40 -20.09 6.14
N GLU A 130 0.46 -21.42 6.00
CA GLU A 130 1.25 -22.06 4.94
C GLU A 130 0.63 -21.78 3.57
N TYR A 131 1.41 -21.18 2.67
CA TYR A 131 0.96 -20.89 1.30
C TYR A 131 0.94 -22.15 0.44
N LYS A 132 -0.21 -22.44 -0.18
CA LYS A 132 -0.52 -23.63 -0.98
C LYS A 132 -0.93 -23.30 -2.44
N GLY A 133 -0.80 -22.04 -2.84
CA GLY A 133 -1.21 -21.54 -4.16
C GLY A 133 -2.49 -20.67 -4.13
N PRO A 134 -2.84 -20.01 -5.23
CA PRO A 134 -3.89 -18.99 -5.27
C PRO A 134 -5.31 -19.58 -5.18
N ASP A 135 -5.51 -20.82 -5.62
CA ASP A 135 -6.82 -21.48 -5.64
C ASP A 135 -7.15 -22.22 -4.33
N ALA A 136 -6.22 -22.26 -3.38
CA ALA A 136 -6.42 -22.96 -2.11
C ALA A 136 -7.38 -22.18 -1.19
N ASN A 137 -8.19 -22.91 -0.41
CA ASN A 137 -8.99 -22.30 0.63
C ASN A 137 -8.14 -22.05 1.89
N TYR A 138 -8.02 -20.79 2.29
CA TYR A 138 -7.31 -20.33 3.49
C TYR A 138 -8.23 -19.91 4.65
N GLU A 139 -9.54 -20.16 4.55
CA GLU A 139 -10.50 -19.82 5.60
C GLU A 139 -10.07 -20.38 6.97
N GLY A 140 -10.05 -19.48 7.97
CA GLY A 140 -9.62 -19.81 9.33
C GLY A 140 -8.13 -20.12 9.52
N GLN A 141 -7.30 -20.03 8.46
CA GLN A 141 -5.86 -20.24 8.54
C GLN A 141 -5.11 -18.92 8.77
N GLY A 142 -4.10 -18.96 9.63
CA GLY A 142 -3.28 -17.80 9.98
C GLY A 142 -4.03 -16.77 10.83
N VAL A 143 -3.54 -15.53 10.81
CA VAL A 143 -4.15 -14.40 11.50
C VAL A 143 -4.80 -13.45 10.48
N ASP A 144 -6.11 -13.23 10.61
CA ASP A 144 -6.84 -12.19 9.86
C ASP A 144 -6.61 -10.83 10.53
N GLN A 145 -5.46 -10.22 10.22
CA GLN A 145 -5.05 -8.93 10.76
C GLN A 145 -6.05 -7.82 10.39
N LEU A 146 -6.65 -7.87 9.20
CA LEU A 146 -7.63 -6.87 8.78
C LEU A 146 -8.89 -6.92 9.65
N ALA A 147 -9.41 -8.12 9.93
CA ALA A 147 -10.54 -8.30 10.82
C ALA A 147 -10.21 -7.85 12.25
N ASP A 148 -9.02 -8.19 12.76
CA ASP A 148 -8.56 -7.78 14.10
C ASP A 148 -8.42 -6.25 14.21
N VAL A 149 -7.85 -5.58 13.19
CA VAL A 149 -7.77 -4.11 13.13
C VAL A 149 -9.15 -3.48 13.21
N ILE A 150 -10.11 -3.93 12.39
CA ILE A 150 -11.48 -3.41 12.40
C ILE A 150 -12.15 -3.66 13.76
N HIS A 151 -11.94 -4.84 14.35
CA HIS A 151 -12.45 -5.17 15.68
C HIS A 151 -11.88 -4.22 16.74
N GLN A 152 -10.56 -4.06 16.81
CA GLN A 152 -9.89 -3.18 17.76
C GLN A 152 -10.34 -1.73 17.62
N ILE A 153 -10.50 -1.20 16.40
CA ILE A 153 -11.00 0.16 16.18
C ILE A 153 -12.41 0.33 16.79
N LYS A 154 -13.27 -0.68 16.68
CA LYS A 154 -14.65 -0.64 17.20
C LYS A 154 -14.75 -0.82 18.70
N THR A 155 -13.88 -1.65 19.30
CA THR A 155 -14.03 -2.09 20.71
C THR A 155 -12.98 -1.51 21.66
N ASN A 156 -11.81 -1.12 21.15
CA ASN A 156 -10.70 -0.57 21.92
C ASN A 156 -9.92 0.48 21.10
N PRO A 157 -10.57 1.61 20.71
CA PRO A 157 -10.01 2.60 19.80
C PRO A 157 -8.71 3.28 20.32
N ASP A 158 -8.52 3.33 21.64
CA ASP A 158 -7.32 3.91 22.27
C ASP A 158 -6.10 2.96 22.22
N SER A 159 -6.27 1.75 21.65
CA SER A 159 -5.19 0.78 21.49
C SER A 159 -4.05 1.35 20.67
N ARG A 160 -2.83 1.22 21.20
CA ARG A 160 -1.59 1.57 20.49
C ARG A 160 -1.06 0.42 19.62
N ARG A 161 -1.88 -0.63 19.41
CA ARG A 161 -1.51 -1.89 18.73
C ARG A 161 -2.35 -2.17 17.49
N ILE A 162 -3.07 -1.17 16.98
CA ILE A 162 -3.90 -1.31 15.78
C ILE A 162 -2.99 -1.23 14.55
N ILE A 163 -2.40 -2.36 14.17
CA ILE A 163 -1.35 -2.48 13.16
C ILE A 163 -1.73 -3.57 12.16
N LEU A 164 -1.45 -3.31 10.88
CA LEU A 164 -1.54 -4.27 9.78
C LEU A 164 -0.17 -4.39 9.11
N SER A 165 0.41 -5.59 9.07
CA SER A 165 1.73 -5.83 8.48
C SER A 165 1.67 -6.78 7.28
N ALA A 166 2.32 -6.40 6.18
CA ALA A 166 2.59 -7.30 5.06
C ALA A 166 3.99 -7.93 5.15
N TRP A 167 4.85 -7.48 6.07
CA TRP A 167 6.23 -7.95 6.16
C TRP A 167 6.34 -9.19 7.05
N ASN A 168 6.29 -10.37 6.42
CA ASN A 168 6.53 -11.66 7.07
C ASN A 168 7.90 -12.21 6.65
N PRO A 169 8.94 -12.15 7.51
CA PRO A 169 10.28 -12.64 7.18
C PRO A 169 10.35 -14.09 6.71
N SER A 170 9.48 -14.96 7.25
CA SER A 170 9.43 -16.38 6.89
C SER A 170 8.97 -16.60 5.45
N ASP A 171 8.11 -15.72 4.94
CA ASP A 171 7.48 -15.87 3.63
C ASP A 171 8.14 -15.04 2.52
N LEU A 172 9.09 -14.15 2.85
CA LEU A 172 9.70 -13.24 1.86
C LEU A 172 10.30 -13.98 0.66
N LYS A 173 10.88 -15.17 0.89
CA LYS A 173 11.46 -16.01 -0.17
C LYS A 173 10.42 -16.71 -1.04
N LEU A 174 9.15 -16.70 -0.63
CA LEU A 174 8.04 -17.28 -1.38
C LEU A 174 7.33 -16.22 -2.23
N MET A 175 7.56 -14.93 -2.00
CA MET A 175 6.88 -13.85 -2.72
C MET A 175 7.57 -13.55 -4.04
N ALA A 176 6.80 -13.33 -5.11
CA ALA A 176 7.32 -12.82 -6.38
C ALA A 176 7.99 -11.45 -6.19
N LEU A 177 7.43 -10.60 -5.33
CA LEU A 177 8.02 -9.34 -4.95
C LEU A 177 7.78 -9.05 -3.46
N PRO A 178 8.83 -8.90 -2.64
CA PRO A 178 8.68 -8.48 -1.25
C PRO A 178 7.93 -7.15 -1.12
N PRO A 179 7.05 -6.97 -0.11
CA PRO A 179 6.15 -5.84 -0.08
C PRO A 179 6.88 -4.51 0.11
N CYS A 180 6.51 -3.49 -0.67
CA CYS A 180 7.09 -2.14 -0.58
C CYS A 180 6.46 -1.35 0.57
N HIS A 181 5.13 -1.38 0.67
CA HIS A 181 4.36 -0.87 1.82
C HIS A 181 4.24 -1.99 2.85
N THR A 182 5.05 -1.92 3.91
CA THR A 182 5.31 -3.07 4.78
C THR A 182 4.36 -3.12 5.98
N LEU A 183 3.95 -1.96 6.49
CA LEU A 183 3.17 -1.83 7.71
C LEU A 183 2.33 -0.56 7.67
N CYS A 184 1.07 -0.63 8.10
CA CYS A 184 0.32 0.56 8.47
C CYS A 184 -0.23 0.46 9.89
N GLN A 185 -0.24 1.60 10.58
CA GLN A 185 -0.77 1.74 11.93
C GLN A 185 -1.94 2.72 11.90
N PHE A 186 -3.00 2.38 12.62
CA PHE A 186 -4.18 3.21 12.77
C PHE A 186 -4.19 3.90 14.13
N PHE A 187 -4.80 5.07 14.16
CA PHE A 187 -4.96 5.89 15.36
C PHE A 187 -6.34 6.53 15.36
N VAL A 188 -7.09 6.33 16.43
CA VAL A 188 -8.42 6.93 16.61
C VAL A 188 -8.32 8.04 17.64
N GLN A 189 -8.82 9.23 17.29
CA GLN A 189 -8.95 10.34 18.23
C GLN A 189 -10.11 11.23 17.80
N ASP A 190 -10.91 11.70 18.78
CA ASP A 190 -12.02 12.63 18.55
C ASP A 190 -13.04 12.17 17.48
N GLY A 191 -13.26 10.85 17.38
CA GLY A 191 -14.15 10.24 16.39
C GLY A 191 -13.57 10.19 14.97
N GLU A 192 -12.27 10.43 14.81
CA GLU A 192 -11.56 10.42 13.54
C GLU A 192 -10.49 9.31 13.49
N LEU A 193 -10.41 8.61 12.35
CA LEU A 193 -9.41 7.59 12.07
C LEU A 193 -8.28 8.16 11.20
N SER A 194 -7.06 8.10 11.71
CA SER A 194 -5.84 8.41 10.97
C SER A 194 -5.05 7.13 10.67
N CYS A 195 -4.23 7.16 9.63
CA CYS A 195 -3.39 6.04 9.22
C CYS A 195 -1.96 6.51 8.96
N GLN A 196 -0.97 5.82 9.51
CA GLN A 196 0.42 5.98 9.16
C GLN A 196 0.92 4.74 8.41
N LEU A 197 1.36 4.95 7.17
CA LEU A 197 1.99 3.94 6.33
C LEU A 197 3.51 4.04 6.44
N TYR A 198 4.17 2.90 6.64
CA TYR A 198 5.59 2.73 6.44
C TYR A 198 5.86 2.01 5.12
N GLN A 199 6.66 2.66 4.26
CA GLN A 199 7.05 2.14 2.96
C GLN A 199 8.57 2.03 2.88
N ARG A 200 9.09 0.80 2.81
CA ARG A 200 10.54 0.56 2.80
C ARG A 200 11.22 1.09 1.54
N SER A 201 10.49 1.19 0.44
CA SER A 201 10.98 1.67 -0.86
C SER A 201 9.85 2.35 -1.64
N GLY A 202 10.10 3.57 -2.12
CA GLY A 202 9.14 4.35 -2.87
C GLY A 202 9.75 4.91 -4.16
N ASP A 203 9.22 4.45 -5.29
CA ASP A 203 9.40 5.11 -6.59
C ASP A 203 8.54 6.38 -6.60
N MET A 204 9.19 7.54 -6.53
CA MET A 204 8.49 8.82 -6.47
C MET A 204 7.84 9.20 -7.80
N GLY A 205 8.37 8.71 -8.92
CA GLY A 205 7.87 8.99 -10.26
C GLY A 205 6.60 8.21 -10.59
N LEU A 206 6.48 6.96 -10.13
CA LEU A 206 5.38 6.07 -10.49
C LEU A 206 4.58 5.59 -9.27
N GLY A 207 5.25 4.94 -8.32
CA GLY A 207 4.60 4.19 -7.23
C GLY A 207 3.97 5.07 -6.16
N VAL A 208 4.69 6.07 -5.64
CA VAL A 208 4.26 6.86 -4.48
C VAL A 208 2.93 7.60 -4.70
N PRO A 209 2.67 8.26 -5.84
CA PRO A 209 1.34 8.81 -6.14
C PRO A 209 0.21 7.79 -6.03
N PHE A 210 0.46 6.56 -6.49
CA PHE A 210 -0.49 5.45 -6.41
C PHE A 210 -0.67 5.02 -4.94
N ASN A 211 0.42 4.90 -4.17
CA ASN A 211 0.36 4.49 -2.76
C ASN A 211 -0.33 5.53 -1.86
N ILE A 212 -0.13 6.83 -2.10
CA ILE A 212 -0.83 7.92 -1.40
C ILE A 212 -2.35 7.77 -1.58
N ALA A 213 -2.81 7.62 -2.82
CA ALA A 213 -4.23 7.47 -3.12
C ALA A 213 -4.80 6.14 -2.59
N SER A 214 -4.05 5.04 -2.70
CA SER A 214 -4.46 3.71 -2.22
C SER A 214 -4.69 3.68 -0.71
N TYR A 215 -3.71 4.13 0.09
CA TYR A 215 -3.86 4.14 1.55
C TYR A 215 -4.77 5.26 2.05
N GLY A 216 -4.93 6.35 1.28
CA GLY A 216 -5.99 7.32 1.48
C GLY A 216 -7.36 6.67 1.38
N LEU A 217 -7.65 6.02 0.25
CA LEU A 217 -8.90 5.28 0.04
C LEU A 217 -9.10 4.19 1.11
N PHE A 218 -8.06 3.43 1.45
CA PHE A 218 -8.14 2.39 2.47
C PHE A 218 -8.55 2.96 3.84
N THR A 219 -7.97 4.09 4.23
CA THR A 219 -8.33 4.78 5.48
C THR A 219 -9.80 5.20 5.49
N HIS A 220 -10.33 5.68 4.35
CA HIS A 220 -11.75 5.98 4.18
C HIS A 220 -12.63 4.72 4.35
N MET A 221 -12.25 3.61 3.74
CA MET A 221 -13.01 2.36 3.83
C MET A 221 -13.08 1.85 5.28
N ILE A 222 -11.95 1.84 5.99
CA ILE A 222 -11.90 1.40 7.40
C ILE A 222 -12.70 2.35 8.30
N ALA A 223 -12.55 3.67 8.12
CA ALA A 223 -13.31 4.66 8.88
C ALA A 223 -14.82 4.46 8.68
N HIS A 224 -15.27 4.28 7.43
CA HIS A 224 -16.67 4.07 7.08
C HIS A 224 -17.26 2.84 7.79
N VAL A 225 -16.62 1.67 7.69
CA VAL A 225 -17.14 0.43 8.32
C VAL A 225 -17.06 0.45 9.85
N CYS A 226 -16.29 1.37 10.42
CA CYS A 226 -16.19 1.62 11.86
C CYS A 226 -17.06 2.78 12.36
N GLY A 227 -17.80 3.46 11.49
CA GLY A 227 -18.63 4.61 11.88
C GLY A 227 -17.82 5.85 12.30
N LEU A 228 -16.57 5.96 11.83
CA LEU A 228 -15.66 7.07 12.13
C LEU A 228 -15.54 8.04 10.96
N LYS A 229 -15.10 9.26 11.25
CA LYS A 229 -14.63 10.21 10.23
C LYS A 229 -13.18 9.89 9.87
N VAL A 230 -12.70 10.42 8.74
CA VAL A 230 -11.28 10.31 8.37
C VAL A 230 -10.48 11.50 8.90
N GLY A 231 -9.27 11.22 9.38
CA GLY A 231 -8.33 12.21 9.90
C GLY A 231 -7.20 12.50 8.90
N ILE A 232 -5.99 11.99 9.20
CA ILE A 232 -4.76 12.27 8.44
C ILE A 232 -4.17 10.96 7.93
N LEU A 233 -3.68 10.98 6.69
CA LEU A 233 -2.79 9.96 6.15
C LEU A 233 -1.35 10.44 6.28
N ILE A 234 -0.48 9.63 6.90
CA ILE A 234 0.95 9.90 7.03
C ILE A 234 1.71 8.83 6.25
N LEU A 235 2.65 9.24 5.38
CA LEU A 235 3.56 8.32 4.71
C LEU A 235 4.97 8.53 5.25
N SER A 236 5.57 7.47 5.77
CA SER A 236 6.99 7.39 6.10
C SER A 236 7.67 6.50 5.06
N ILE A 237 8.46 7.10 4.18
CA ILE A 237 9.15 6.38 3.10
C ILE A 237 10.64 6.34 3.40
N ILE A 238 11.23 5.15 3.40
CA ILE A 238 12.62 4.94 3.80
C ILE A 238 13.57 5.11 2.62
N LEU A 239 13.59 4.19 1.66
CA LEU A 239 14.40 4.38 0.47
C LEU A 239 13.57 5.06 -0.60
N ILE A 240 13.97 6.25 -1.00
CA ILE A 240 13.21 7.05 -1.94
C ILE A 240 14.00 7.14 -3.23
N VAL A 241 13.38 6.80 -4.36
CA VAL A 241 14.06 6.71 -5.65
C VAL A 241 13.35 7.53 -6.72
N PHE A 242 14.16 8.10 -7.59
CA PHE A 242 13.77 8.74 -8.86
C PHE A 242 14.53 8.07 -10.00
#